data_AF-A0A543EA68-F1
#
_entry.id   AF-A0A543EA68-F1
#
_cell.length_a   1.000
_cell.length_b   1.000
_cell.length_c   1.000
_cell.angle_alpha   90.00
_cell.angle_beta   90.00
_cell.angle_gamma   90.00
#
_symmetry.space_group_name_H-M   'P 1'
#
loop_
_entity.id
_entity.type
_entity.pdbx_description
1 polymer ?
#
loop_
_entity_poly.entity_id
_entity_poly.type
_entity_poly.pdbx_seq_one_letter_code
_entity_poly.pdbx_strand_id
1 'polypeptide(L)'
;MRYFNIKTQNKNINLMYIVFPILFLFLCACKNRSYILYYNKINSIDSIYRMKNDTLTAIKKFKRVFLNFEPRNDERMEEYENYIKFSDKYNKNFGGKKSLNKLIRLVAPYWRFKREDTDFFKLYKKYGIDSIAVEQKVIEWKNSLNKQLIDSFRIAFIRDQVKDSITGQQSLNNFRKNASLLKWTLANYGYPSMQKIGLETDDGVFMPMLIYLNHMAQIEDYEYFKTKLLDYVKSGDLPPRDYVEMIERHVQVNHLKPVYGVKSTDEEIIEDTVNINYNRKLIGLQSLKIRRKITKEFLKNNSKKK
;
A
#
# COMPACT_ATOMS: atom_id res chain seq x y z
N MET A 1 -57.26 25.13 -53.46
CA MET A 1 -57.10 24.66 -52.07
C MET A 1 -55.82 23.84 -51.96
N ARG A 2 -54.82 24.31 -51.22
CA ARG A 2 -53.57 23.56 -50.93
C ARG A 2 -53.66 23.02 -49.50
N TYR A 3 -53.55 21.70 -49.34
CA TYR A 3 -53.34 21.06 -48.04
C TYR A 3 -51.84 20.87 -47.82
N PHE A 4 -51.34 21.33 -46.66
CA PHE A 4 -50.02 20.99 -46.15
C PHE A 4 -50.15 19.76 -45.23
N ASN A 5 -49.29 18.77 -45.46
CA ASN A 5 -49.16 17.55 -44.67
C ASN A 5 -47.92 17.70 -43.77
N ILE A 6 -48.10 17.72 -42.45
CA ILE A 6 -47.00 17.82 -41.48
C ILE A 6 -46.60 16.41 -41.05
N LYS A 7 -45.38 16.02 -41.43
CA LYS A 7 -44.71 14.79 -40.99
C LYS A 7 -44.41 14.84 -39.49
N THR A 8 -44.69 13.72 -38.84
CA THR A 8 -44.26 13.33 -37.49
C THR A 8 -42.76 13.07 -37.44
N GLN A 9 -42.03 13.87 -36.64
CA GLN A 9 -40.68 13.56 -36.17
C GLN A 9 -40.57 14.07 -34.73
N ASN A 10 -40.57 13.18 -33.74
CA ASN A 10 -39.96 13.36 -32.40
C ASN A 10 -40.32 12.22 -31.44
N LYS A 11 -39.86 11.00 -31.69
CA LYS A 11 -39.88 9.92 -30.68
C LYS A 11 -38.52 9.29 -30.38
N ASN A 12 -37.50 9.49 -31.23
CA ASN A 12 -36.19 8.83 -31.06
C ASN A 12 -35.19 9.62 -30.22
N ILE A 13 -35.42 10.91 -29.96
CA ILE A 13 -34.46 11.75 -29.21
C ILE A 13 -34.52 11.46 -27.69
N ASN A 14 -35.68 11.08 -27.15
CA ASN A 14 -35.84 10.84 -25.71
C ASN A 14 -35.23 9.52 -25.19
N LEU A 15 -35.02 8.52 -26.06
CA LEU A 15 -34.48 7.23 -25.61
C LEU A 15 -32.96 7.28 -25.36
N MET A 16 -32.24 8.13 -26.11
CA MET A 16 -30.78 8.21 -26.05
C MET A 16 -30.26 8.88 -24.77
N TYR A 17 -31.02 9.82 -24.19
CA TYR A 17 -30.67 10.50 -22.93
C TYR A 17 -30.88 9.65 -21.67
N ILE A 18 -31.66 8.57 -21.75
CA ILE A 18 -31.90 7.66 -20.62
C ILE A 18 -30.87 6.52 -20.58
N VAL A 19 -30.40 6.06 -21.74
CA VAL A 19 -29.44 4.95 -21.84
C VAL A 19 -28.02 5.36 -21.40
N PHE A 20 -27.61 6.61 -21.66
CA PHE A 20 -26.28 7.11 -21.33
C PHE A 20 -25.96 7.18 -19.81
N PRO A 21 -26.84 7.70 -18.93
CA PRO A 21 -26.59 7.71 -17.49
C PRO A 21 -26.66 6.31 -16.86
N ILE A 22 -27.48 5.39 -17.40
CA ILE A 22 -27.56 4.00 -16.93
C ILE A 22 -26.26 3.24 -17.26
N LEU A 23 -25.69 3.43 -18.45
CA LEU A 23 -24.36 2.89 -18.79
C LEU A 23 -23.25 3.48 -17.89
N PHE A 24 -23.36 4.76 -17.50
CA PHE A 24 -22.44 5.39 -16.55
C PHE A 24 -22.55 4.80 -15.13
N LEU A 25 -23.76 4.48 -14.68
CA LEU A 25 -24.00 3.80 -13.39
C LEU A 25 -23.44 2.36 -13.38
N PHE A 26 -23.53 1.63 -14.51
CA PHE A 26 -22.93 0.28 -14.62
C PHE A 26 -21.39 0.32 -14.77
N LEU A 27 -20.81 1.39 -15.33
CA LEU A 27 -19.35 1.59 -15.36
C LEU A 27 -18.79 2.04 -14.00
N CYS A 28 -19.58 2.74 -13.18
CA CYS A 28 -19.22 3.09 -11.80
C CYS A 28 -19.47 1.97 -10.78
N ALA A 29 -20.15 0.88 -11.16
CA ALA A 29 -20.25 -0.34 -10.36
C ALA A 29 -18.94 -1.17 -10.39
N CYS A 30 -17.78 -0.53 -10.39
CA CYS A 30 -16.54 -1.18 -9.97
C CYS A 30 -16.74 -1.57 -8.50
N LYS A 31 -16.95 -2.87 -8.25
CA LYS A 31 -17.01 -3.45 -6.90
C LYS A 31 -15.91 -2.78 -6.05
N ASN A 32 -16.30 -1.91 -5.13
CA ASN A 32 -15.40 -1.29 -4.16
C ASN A 32 -14.98 -2.41 -3.18
N ARG A 33 -14.13 -3.32 -3.65
CA ARG A 33 -13.70 -4.49 -2.92
C ARG A 33 -12.68 -4.01 -1.91
N SER A 34 -13.04 -4.12 -0.63
CA SER A 34 -12.12 -3.80 0.45
C SER A 34 -10.79 -4.54 0.26
N TYR A 35 -9.70 -3.79 0.23
CA TYR A 35 -8.34 -4.32 0.17
C TYR A 35 -7.98 -5.11 1.43
N ILE A 36 -8.76 -5.04 2.51
CA ILE A 36 -8.67 -5.99 3.63
C ILE A 36 -8.85 -7.43 3.12
N LEU A 37 -9.77 -7.67 2.18
CA LEU A 37 -9.94 -8.98 1.55
C LEU A 37 -8.73 -9.35 0.69
N TYR A 38 -8.16 -8.38 -0.03
CA TYR A 38 -6.91 -8.58 -0.78
C TYR A 38 -5.79 -9.03 0.17
N TYR A 39 -5.49 -8.27 1.21
CA TYR A 39 -4.42 -8.59 2.14
C TYR A 39 -4.64 -9.93 2.85
N ASN A 40 -5.88 -10.23 3.29
CA ASN A 40 -6.20 -11.53 3.86
C ASN A 40 -5.95 -12.70 2.89
N LYS A 41 -6.22 -12.51 1.59
CA LYS A 41 -5.89 -13.51 0.56
C LYS A 41 -4.39 -13.64 0.37
N ILE A 42 -3.65 -12.54 0.31
CA ILE A 42 -2.18 -12.56 0.22
C ILE A 42 -1.59 -13.27 1.44
N ASN A 43 -2.01 -12.95 2.67
CA ASN A 43 -1.57 -13.60 3.90
C ASN A 43 -1.84 -15.12 3.89
N SER A 44 -2.98 -15.54 3.34
CA SER A 44 -3.29 -16.96 3.16
C SER A 44 -2.34 -17.64 2.17
N ILE A 45 -1.98 -16.95 1.08
CA ILE A 45 -1.03 -17.45 0.08
C ILE A 45 0.38 -17.55 0.66
N ASP A 46 0.82 -16.54 1.40
CA ASP A 46 2.10 -16.55 2.13
C ASP A 46 2.20 -17.75 3.06
N SER A 47 1.14 -18.06 3.81
CA SER A 47 1.12 -19.27 4.62
C SER A 47 1.29 -20.55 3.79
N ILE A 48 0.81 -20.61 2.55
CA ILE A 48 0.88 -21.83 1.73
C ILE A 48 2.32 -22.08 1.29
N TYR A 49 2.97 -21.12 0.63
CA TYR A 49 4.33 -21.37 0.14
C TYR A 49 5.38 -21.28 1.24
N ARG A 50 5.23 -20.40 2.25
CA ARG A 50 6.19 -20.31 3.34
C ARG A 50 6.01 -21.44 4.34
N MET A 51 4.80 -21.76 4.79
CA MET A 51 4.62 -22.78 5.85
C MET A 51 4.49 -24.20 5.32
N LYS A 52 3.86 -24.38 4.15
CA LYS A 52 3.59 -25.72 3.59
C LYS A 52 4.51 -26.08 2.44
N ASN A 53 5.41 -25.17 2.03
CA ASN A 53 6.30 -25.34 0.87
C ASN A 53 5.57 -25.61 -0.46
N ASP A 54 4.28 -25.24 -0.56
CA ASP A 54 3.46 -25.52 -1.75
C ASP A 54 3.41 -24.30 -2.69
N THR A 55 4.46 -24.16 -3.49
CA THR A 55 4.60 -23.02 -4.41
C THR A 55 3.61 -23.08 -5.58
N LEU A 56 3.26 -24.27 -6.08
CA LEU A 56 2.34 -24.42 -7.22
C LEU A 56 0.92 -23.99 -6.86
N THR A 57 0.44 -24.33 -5.66
CA THR A 57 -0.86 -23.84 -5.18
C THR A 57 -0.82 -22.33 -4.94
N ALA A 58 0.29 -21.80 -4.41
CA ALA A 58 0.46 -20.37 -4.23
C ALA A 58 0.38 -19.61 -5.57
N ILE A 59 1.06 -20.07 -6.63
CA ILE A 59 0.98 -19.47 -7.98
C ILE A 59 -0.48 -19.40 -8.48
N LYS A 60 -1.23 -20.50 -8.37
CA LYS A 60 -2.65 -20.56 -8.80
C LYS A 60 -3.50 -19.54 -8.04
N LYS A 61 -3.27 -19.39 -6.73
CA LYS A 61 -4.02 -18.45 -5.89
C LYS A 61 -3.60 -16.99 -6.15
N PHE A 62 -2.31 -16.70 -6.30
CA PHE A 62 -1.84 -15.37 -6.68
C PHE A 62 -2.47 -14.91 -8.00
N LYS A 63 -2.45 -15.76 -9.03
CA LYS A 63 -3.10 -15.47 -10.32
C LYS A 63 -4.56 -15.06 -10.14
N ARG A 64 -5.33 -15.78 -9.30
CA ARG A 64 -6.74 -15.44 -9.01
C ARG A 64 -6.88 -14.11 -8.27
N VAL A 65 -5.97 -13.78 -7.36
CA VAL A 65 -5.99 -12.50 -6.64
C VAL A 65 -5.71 -11.34 -7.61
N PHE A 66 -4.66 -11.44 -8.42
CA PHE A 66 -4.24 -10.36 -9.31
C PHE A 66 -5.11 -10.19 -10.56
N LEU A 67 -6.01 -11.14 -10.85
CA LEU A 67 -7.12 -10.92 -11.79
C LEU A 67 -8.21 -10.01 -11.23
N ASN A 68 -8.29 -9.88 -9.90
CA ASN A 68 -9.41 -9.26 -9.19
C ASN A 68 -9.03 -8.00 -8.43
N PHE A 69 -7.73 -7.75 -8.24
CA PHE A 69 -7.18 -6.65 -7.47
C PHE A 69 -5.91 -6.16 -8.16
N GLU A 70 -5.74 -4.84 -8.18
CA GLU A 70 -4.44 -4.26 -8.51
C GLU A 70 -3.47 -4.54 -7.34
N PRO A 71 -2.27 -5.09 -7.61
CA PRO A 71 -1.29 -5.37 -6.58
C PRO A 71 -0.84 -4.08 -5.88
N ARG A 72 -0.59 -4.15 -4.58
CA ARG A 72 -0.06 -3.02 -3.80
C ARG A 72 1.41 -3.19 -3.42
N ASN A 73 1.89 -4.43 -3.28
CA ASN A 73 3.25 -4.79 -2.92
C ASN A 73 3.68 -4.20 -1.57
N ASP A 74 3.57 -4.99 -0.51
CA ASP A 74 4.18 -4.65 0.79
C ASP A 74 5.69 -4.95 0.74
N GLU A 75 6.53 -4.04 1.21
CA GLU A 75 8.00 -4.14 1.17
C GLU A 75 8.54 -5.49 1.71
N ARG A 76 7.88 -6.06 2.71
CA ARG A 76 8.34 -7.32 3.33
C ARG A 76 7.73 -8.57 2.69
N MET A 77 6.64 -8.40 1.96
CA MET A 77 5.91 -9.52 1.36
C MET A 77 6.27 -9.71 -0.11
N GLU A 78 6.56 -8.62 -0.82
CA GLU A 78 6.88 -8.60 -2.25
C GLU A 78 5.92 -9.47 -3.08
N GLU A 79 4.61 -9.45 -2.76
CA GLU A 79 3.68 -10.50 -3.19
C GLU A 79 3.55 -10.61 -4.71
N TYR A 80 3.64 -9.49 -5.42
CA TYR A 80 3.53 -9.48 -6.88
C TYR A 80 4.83 -9.95 -7.54
N GLU A 81 5.96 -9.58 -6.95
CA GLU A 81 7.27 -10.04 -7.40
C GLU A 81 7.44 -11.55 -7.16
N ASN A 82 7.05 -12.04 -5.98
CA ASN A 82 7.04 -13.47 -5.65
C ASN A 82 6.18 -14.27 -6.62
N TYR A 83 5.00 -13.76 -6.97
CA TYR A 83 4.17 -14.39 -8.01
C TYR A 83 4.88 -14.50 -9.35
N ILE A 84 5.56 -13.44 -9.80
CA ILE A 84 6.30 -13.44 -11.06
C ILE A 84 7.48 -14.43 -10.98
N LYS A 85 8.32 -14.34 -9.93
CA LYS A 85 9.48 -15.21 -9.71
C LYS A 85 9.08 -16.69 -9.65
N PHE A 86 8.03 -17.02 -8.89
CA PHE A 86 7.53 -18.39 -8.79
C PHE A 86 6.97 -18.88 -10.12
N SER A 87 6.19 -18.05 -10.80
CA SER A 87 5.63 -18.43 -12.10
C SER A 87 6.73 -18.67 -13.13
N ASP A 88 7.74 -17.80 -13.20
CA ASP A 88 8.91 -17.97 -14.06
C ASP A 88 9.66 -19.27 -13.77
N LYS A 89 9.98 -19.53 -12.49
CA LYS A 89 10.69 -20.74 -12.04
C LYS A 89 9.96 -22.03 -12.42
N TYR A 90 8.63 -22.03 -12.37
CA TYR A 90 7.80 -23.22 -12.64
C TYR A 90 7.18 -23.21 -14.04
N ASN A 91 7.70 -22.40 -14.97
CA ASN A 91 7.23 -22.28 -16.36
C ASN A 91 5.70 -22.04 -16.45
N LYS A 92 5.16 -21.21 -15.55
CA LYS A 92 3.76 -20.76 -15.56
C LYS A 92 3.68 -19.35 -16.13
N ASN A 93 2.64 -19.12 -16.94
CA ASN A 93 2.39 -17.80 -17.51
C ASN A 93 1.94 -16.80 -16.42
N PHE A 94 2.74 -15.75 -16.22
CA PHE A 94 2.44 -14.62 -15.34
C PHE A 94 2.04 -13.33 -16.08
N GLY A 95 1.98 -13.35 -17.41
CA GLY A 95 1.63 -12.20 -18.25
C GLY A 95 2.81 -11.50 -18.93
N GLY A 96 4.05 -12.00 -18.78
CA GLY A 96 5.23 -11.51 -19.50
C GLY A 96 5.51 -10.02 -19.28
N LYS A 97 5.87 -9.31 -20.37
CA LYS A 97 6.26 -7.89 -20.34
C LYS A 97 5.23 -6.97 -19.67
N LYS A 98 3.92 -7.24 -19.82
CA LYS A 98 2.86 -6.43 -19.19
C LYS A 98 2.95 -6.48 -17.67
N SER A 99 3.18 -7.66 -17.11
CA SER A 99 3.31 -7.85 -15.66
C SER A 99 4.64 -7.30 -15.14
N LEU A 100 5.72 -7.42 -15.92
CA LEU A 100 7.00 -6.81 -15.59
C LEU A 100 6.88 -5.28 -15.53
N ASN A 101 6.26 -4.64 -16.51
CA ASN A 101 6.03 -3.18 -16.48
C ASN A 101 5.20 -2.75 -15.26
N LYS A 102 4.21 -3.56 -14.85
CA LYS A 102 3.46 -3.31 -13.61
C LYS A 102 4.38 -3.41 -12.38
N LEU A 103 5.26 -4.39 -12.33
CA LEU A 103 6.20 -4.57 -11.22
C LEU A 103 7.15 -3.37 -11.09
N ILE A 104 7.67 -2.79 -12.19
CA ILE A 104 8.51 -1.57 -12.14
C ILE A 104 7.82 -0.48 -11.32
N ARG A 105 6.54 -0.19 -11.61
CA ARG A 105 5.79 0.86 -10.90
C ARG A 105 5.66 0.57 -9.40
N LEU A 106 5.47 -0.69 -9.02
CA LEU A 106 5.32 -1.09 -7.61
C LEU A 106 6.63 -0.92 -6.82
N VAL A 107 7.77 -1.16 -7.45
CA VAL A 107 9.09 -1.08 -6.80
C VAL A 107 9.75 0.29 -6.93
N ALA A 108 9.22 1.17 -7.80
CA ALA A 108 9.78 2.49 -8.06
C ALA A 108 10.02 3.37 -6.81
N PRO A 109 9.13 3.39 -5.79
CA PRO A 109 9.41 4.13 -4.56
C PRO A 109 10.66 3.65 -3.81
N TYR A 110 11.05 2.39 -3.99
CA TYR A 110 12.22 1.78 -3.36
C TYR A 110 13.41 1.65 -4.32
N TRP A 111 13.40 2.41 -5.43
CA TRP A 111 14.34 2.20 -6.53
C TRP A 111 15.81 2.25 -6.11
N ARG A 112 16.16 3.12 -5.16
CA ARG A 112 17.50 3.20 -4.59
C ARG A 112 18.03 1.84 -4.14
N PHE A 113 17.20 1.04 -3.49
CA PHE A 113 17.58 -0.30 -3.04
C PHE A 113 17.35 -1.35 -4.13
N LYS A 114 16.27 -1.20 -4.91
CA LYS A 114 15.89 -2.21 -5.92
C LYS A 114 16.86 -2.27 -7.10
N ARG A 115 17.48 -1.15 -7.45
CA ARG A 115 18.44 -1.08 -8.56
C ARG A 115 19.72 -1.89 -8.34
N GLU A 116 19.99 -2.29 -7.11
CA GLU A 116 21.14 -3.15 -6.77
C GLU A 116 20.81 -4.65 -6.87
N ASP A 117 19.53 -5.00 -7.07
CA ASP A 117 19.09 -6.39 -7.17
C ASP A 117 19.43 -7.00 -8.54
N THR A 118 20.54 -7.74 -8.62
CA THR A 118 20.95 -8.37 -9.88
C THR A 118 19.93 -9.38 -10.41
N ASP A 119 19.19 -10.06 -9.52
CA ASP A 119 18.22 -11.08 -9.94
C ASP A 119 16.98 -10.43 -10.54
N PHE A 120 16.63 -9.23 -10.08
CA PHE A 120 15.63 -8.38 -10.71
C PHE A 120 16.01 -8.11 -12.17
N PHE A 121 17.21 -7.59 -12.46
CA PHE A 121 17.59 -7.30 -13.84
C PHE A 121 17.78 -8.54 -14.72
N LYS A 122 18.28 -9.66 -14.17
CA LYS A 122 18.36 -10.93 -14.90
C LYS A 122 16.98 -11.37 -15.40
N LEU A 123 15.94 -11.24 -14.55
CA LEU A 123 14.57 -11.53 -14.93
C LEU A 123 14.10 -10.64 -16.08
N TYR A 124 14.32 -9.33 -16.03
CA TYR A 124 13.90 -8.41 -17.11
C TYR A 124 14.63 -8.70 -18.42
N LYS A 125 15.95 -8.93 -18.35
CA LYS A 125 16.78 -9.29 -19.51
C LYS A 125 16.28 -10.58 -20.18
N LYS A 126 15.92 -11.61 -19.39
CA LYS A 126 15.32 -12.86 -19.90
C LYS A 126 14.07 -12.62 -20.75
N TYR A 127 13.29 -11.59 -20.43
CA TYR A 127 12.07 -11.21 -21.16
C TYR A 127 12.30 -10.08 -22.17
N GLY A 128 13.55 -9.75 -22.51
CA GLY A 128 13.89 -8.76 -23.54
C GLY A 128 13.51 -7.33 -23.15
N ILE A 129 13.71 -6.98 -21.87
CA ILE A 129 13.65 -5.60 -21.37
C ILE A 129 15.05 -5.29 -20.81
N ASP A 130 15.75 -4.33 -21.40
CA ASP A 130 17.06 -3.90 -20.91
C ASP A 130 16.94 -2.99 -19.67
N SER A 131 18.07 -2.75 -19.00
CA SER A 131 18.11 -1.92 -17.80
C SER A 131 17.77 -0.46 -18.05
N ILE A 132 18.07 0.07 -19.24
CA ILE A 132 17.79 1.46 -19.61
C ILE A 132 16.28 1.68 -19.69
N ALA A 133 15.55 0.74 -20.30
CA ALA A 133 14.09 0.77 -20.37
C ALA A 133 13.44 0.70 -18.97
N VAL A 134 14.03 -0.06 -18.04
CA VAL A 134 13.56 -0.11 -16.65
C VAL A 134 13.79 1.24 -15.95
N GLU A 135 15.00 1.79 -16.04
CA GLU A 135 15.36 3.10 -15.45
C GLU A 135 14.44 4.21 -15.99
N GLN A 136 14.18 4.23 -17.30
CA GLN A 136 13.29 5.21 -17.92
C GLN A 136 11.87 5.16 -17.34
N LYS A 137 11.35 3.96 -17.07
CA LYS A 137 10.01 3.79 -16.46
C LYS A 137 9.96 4.29 -15.02
N VAL A 138 11.07 4.20 -14.28
CA VAL A 138 11.17 4.77 -12.94
C VAL A 138 11.23 6.30 -13.00
N ILE A 139 11.96 6.87 -13.97
CA ILE A 139 11.99 8.33 -14.20
C ILE A 139 10.60 8.85 -14.56
N GLU A 140 9.88 8.19 -15.47
CA GLU A 140 8.50 8.52 -15.81
C GLU A 140 7.59 8.53 -14.57
N TRP A 141 7.71 7.51 -13.71
CA TRP A 141 6.98 7.46 -12.44
C TRP A 141 7.33 8.66 -11.54
N LYS A 142 8.62 8.95 -11.35
CA LYS A 142 9.08 10.05 -10.50
C LYS A 142 8.58 11.42 -10.99
N ASN A 143 8.51 11.60 -12.31
CA ASN A 143 7.99 12.81 -12.94
C ASN A 143 6.46 12.94 -12.82
N SER A 144 5.75 11.84 -12.59
CA SER A 144 4.29 11.83 -12.40
C SER A 144 3.82 12.21 -10.99
N LEU A 145 4.75 12.33 -10.02
CA LEU A 145 4.41 12.59 -8.62
C LEU A 145 3.98 14.03 -8.38
N ASN A 146 3.14 14.24 -7.37
CA ASN A 146 2.64 15.57 -7.01
C ASN A 146 3.74 16.36 -6.25
N LYS A 147 4.39 17.29 -6.94
CA LYS A 147 5.50 18.09 -6.40
C LYS A 147 5.10 18.94 -5.19
N GLN A 148 3.93 19.56 -5.21
CA GLN A 148 3.45 20.35 -4.08
C GLN A 148 3.28 19.51 -2.81
N LEU A 149 2.73 18.29 -2.94
CA LEU A 149 2.63 17.37 -1.81
C LEU A 149 4.01 16.91 -1.36
N ILE A 150 4.91 16.60 -2.30
CA ILE A 150 6.30 16.22 -1.98
C ILE A 150 6.97 17.31 -1.14
N ASP A 151 6.90 18.57 -1.56
CA ASP A 151 7.55 19.67 -0.84
C ASP A 151 6.92 19.90 0.54
N SER A 152 5.60 19.75 0.63
CA SER A 152 4.87 19.88 1.90
C SER A 152 5.28 18.79 2.91
N PHE A 153 5.34 17.54 2.46
CA PHE A 153 5.76 16.42 3.31
C PHE A 153 7.25 16.46 3.60
N ARG A 154 8.10 16.90 2.66
CA ARG A 154 9.53 17.13 2.89
C ARG A 154 9.75 18.06 4.10
N ILE A 155 9.07 19.21 4.13
CA ILE A 155 9.14 20.14 5.27
C ILE A 155 8.65 19.48 6.56
N ALA A 156 7.56 18.71 6.48
CA ALA A 156 6.99 18.03 7.63
C ALA A 156 7.93 16.96 8.21
N PHE A 157 8.65 16.21 7.36
CA PHE A 157 9.66 15.23 7.77
C PHE A 157 10.93 15.89 8.33
N ILE A 158 11.42 16.98 7.73
CA ILE A 158 12.53 17.77 8.30
C ILE A 158 12.16 18.25 9.71
N ARG A 159 10.94 18.79 9.86
CA ARG A 159 10.42 19.27 11.14
C ARG A 159 10.29 18.16 12.19
N ASP A 160 9.90 16.95 11.78
CA ASP A 160 9.79 15.79 12.67
C ASP A 160 11.14 15.30 13.22
N GLN A 161 12.25 15.65 12.58
CA GLN A 161 13.60 15.30 13.05
C GLN A 161 14.19 16.32 14.03
N VAL A 162 13.58 17.49 14.18
CA VAL A 162 14.00 18.50 15.16
C VAL A 162 13.69 17.98 16.56
N LYS A 163 14.73 17.53 17.27
CA LYS A 163 14.62 17.08 18.65
C LYS A 163 14.64 18.27 19.60
N ASP A 164 13.70 18.28 20.53
CA ASP A 164 13.68 19.23 21.63
C ASP A 164 14.73 18.88 22.70
N SER A 165 15.12 19.87 23.50
CA SER A 165 15.82 19.63 24.77
C SER A 165 14.79 19.32 25.86
N ILE A 166 15.03 18.25 26.62
CA ILE A 166 14.43 17.79 27.89
C ILE A 166 12.87 17.73 27.99
N THR A 167 12.11 18.73 27.54
CA THR A 167 10.66 18.89 27.76
C THR A 167 9.78 18.28 26.67
N GLY A 168 10.25 18.19 25.42
CA GLY A 168 9.50 17.60 24.30
C GLY A 168 8.34 18.45 23.75
N GLN A 169 8.16 19.68 24.25
CA GLN A 169 7.07 20.57 23.84
C GLN A 169 7.21 21.03 22.38
N GLN A 170 8.43 21.28 21.91
CA GLN A 170 8.70 21.62 20.51
C GLN A 170 8.29 20.48 19.58
N SER A 171 8.60 19.23 19.96
CA SER A 171 8.21 18.04 19.21
C SER A 171 6.69 17.92 19.12
N LEU A 172 5.95 18.13 20.22
CA LEU A 172 4.48 18.09 20.21
C LEU A 172 3.90 19.19 19.30
N ASN A 173 4.44 20.40 19.34
CA ASN A 173 4.01 21.49 18.45
C ASN A 173 4.27 21.15 16.98
N ASN A 174 5.39 20.51 16.68
CA ASN A 174 5.72 20.02 15.35
C ASN A 174 4.74 18.93 14.88
N PHE A 175 4.39 17.98 15.76
CA PHE A 175 3.41 16.93 15.48
C PHE A 175 2.02 17.51 15.20
N ARG A 176 1.57 18.55 15.91
CA ARG A 176 0.30 19.23 15.62
C ARG A 176 0.26 19.91 14.26
N LYS A 177 1.37 20.54 13.86
CA LYS A 177 1.50 21.12 12.51
C LYS A 177 1.48 20.02 11.44
N ASN A 178 2.15 18.89 11.70
CA ASN A 178 2.13 17.71 10.83
C ASN A 178 0.72 17.09 10.74
N ALA A 179 -0.01 17.03 11.85
CA ALA A 179 -1.38 16.56 11.89
C ALA A 179 -2.32 17.42 11.05
N SER A 180 -2.18 18.74 11.15
CA SER A 180 -2.96 19.69 10.36
C SER A 180 -2.71 19.51 8.85
N LEU A 181 -1.44 19.35 8.45
CA LEU A 181 -1.07 19.03 7.07
C LEU A 181 -1.69 17.70 6.62
N LEU A 182 -1.62 16.66 7.47
CA LEU A 182 -2.18 15.35 7.12
C LEU A 182 -3.70 15.43 6.97
N LYS A 183 -4.42 16.06 7.90
CA LYS A 183 -5.88 16.29 7.78
C LYS A 183 -6.25 16.98 6.47
N TRP A 184 -5.56 18.07 6.15
CA TRP A 184 -5.77 18.79 4.90
C TRP A 184 -5.47 17.91 3.68
N THR A 185 -4.39 17.13 3.72
CA THR A 185 -4.03 16.21 2.63
C THR A 185 -5.08 15.14 2.44
N LEU A 186 -5.57 14.52 3.53
CA LEU A 186 -6.63 13.51 3.47
C LEU A 186 -7.92 14.05 2.85
N ALA A 187 -8.26 15.31 3.14
CA ALA A 187 -9.45 15.96 2.60
C ALA A 187 -9.33 16.30 1.10
N ASN A 188 -8.15 16.70 0.62
CA ASN A 188 -7.97 17.24 -0.73
C ASN A 188 -7.35 16.26 -1.73
N TYR A 189 -6.50 15.34 -1.26
CA TYR A 189 -5.69 14.44 -2.10
C TYR A 189 -5.78 12.96 -1.68
N GLY A 190 -6.46 12.68 -0.57
CA GLY A 190 -6.48 11.36 0.05
C GLY A 190 -5.16 11.02 0.75
N TYR A 191 -4.92 9.73 1.04
CA TYR A 191 -3.72 9.32 1.76
C TYR A 191 -2.45 9.52 0.91
N PRO A 192 -1.40 10.18 1.45
CA PRO A 192 -0.14 10.44 0.77
C PRO A 192 0.76 9.19 0.76
N SER A 193 0.38 8.18 -0.02
CA SER A 193 1.18 6.96 -0.14
C SER A 193 2.52 7.21 -0.81
N MET A 194 3.49 6.30 -0.64
CA MET A 194 4.78 6.39 -1.34
C MET A 194 4.66 6.39 -2.87
N GLN A 195 3.54 5.89 -3.40
CA GLN A 195 3.24 5.96 -4.83
C GLN A 195 2.80 7.35 -5.29
N LYS A 196 2.40 8.24 -4.36
CA LYS A 196 1.97 9.62 -4.64
C LYS A 196 3.06 10.65 -4.30
N ILE A 197 3.80 10.42 -3.22
CA ILE A 197 4.81 11.38 -2.71
C ILE A 197 6.24 10.83 -2.72
N GLY A 198 6.47 9.59 -3.16
CA GLY A 198 7.77 8.95 -3.08
C GLY A 198 8.15 8.52 -1.66
N LEU A 199 9.36 7.97 -1.53
CA LEU A 199 9.96 7.58 -0.25
C LEU A 199 11.17 8.45 0.11
N GLU A 200 11.79 9.10 -0.88
CA GLU A 200 12.94 9.97 -0.71
C GLU A 200 12.82 11.14 -1.70
N THR A 201 13.21 12.32 -1.27
CA THR A 201 13.27 13.53 -2.11
C THR A 201 14.62 13.66 -2.82
N ASP A 202 14.71 14.56 -3.80
CA ASP A 202 15.93 14.75 -4.59
C ASP A 202 17.14 15.21 -3.75
N ASP A 203 16.87 15.89 -2.63
CA ASP A 203 17.88 16.35 -1.67
C ASP A 203 18.08 15.37 -0.49
N GLY A 204 17.53 14.15 -0.58
CA GLY A 204 17.83 13.06 0.35
C GLY A 204 16.98 12.99 1.62
N VAL A 205 15.89 13.77 1.71
CA VAL A 205 14.94 13.63 2.84
C VAL A 205 14.15 12.34 2.68
N PHE A 206 14.37 11.38 3.58
CA PHE A 206 13.66 10.10 3.67
C PHE A 206 12.29 10.30 4.34
N MET A 207 11.21 9.90 3.66
CA MET A 207 9.82 10.17 4.01
C MET A 207 8.98 8.89 4.27
N PRO A 208 9.37 8.01 5.21
CA PRO A 208 8.59 6.83 5.53
C PRO A 208 7.33 7.20 6.31
N MET A 209 6.17 7.12 5.67
CA MET A 209 4.89 7.46 6.30
C MET A 209 4.59 6.66 7.57
N LEU A 210 5.12 5.44 7.68
CA LEU A 210 5.12 4.64 8.92
C LEU A 210 5.61 5.44 10.14
N ILE A 211 6.70 6.19 10.00
CA ILE A 211 7.29 6.98 11.09
C ILE A 211 6.46 8.24 11.34
N TYR A 212 5.98 8.88 10.28
CA TYR A 212 5.10 10.05 10.39
C TYR A 212 3.83 9.73 11.18
N LEU A 213 3.18 8.60 10.87
CA LEU A 213 1.96 8.15 11.54
C LEU A 213 2.21 7.75 13.00
N ASN A 214 3.39 7.23 13.33
CA ASN A 214 3.78 6.91 14.70
C ASN A 214 3.67 8.15 15.61
N HIS A 215 4.01 9.34 15.11
CA HIS A 215 3.88 10.59 15.88
C HIS A 215 2.44 11.06 16.06
N MET A 216 1.53 10.70 15.15
CA MET A 216 0.10 11.01 15.26
C MET A 216 -0.58 10.29 16.44
N ALA A 217 0.08 9.27 17.01
CA ALA A 217 -0.39 8.55 18.19
C ALA A 217 -0.33 9.37 19.49
N GLN A 218 0.45 10.45 19.51
CA GLN A 218 0.82 11.23 20.71
C GLN A 218 0.12 12.59 20.79
N ILE A 219 -0.85 12.85 19.90
CA ILE A 219 -1.54 14.14 19.79
C ILE A 219 -3.05 13.96 19.96
N GLU A 220 -3.74 15.04 20.26
CA GLU A 220 -5.19 15.11 20.48
C GLU A 220 -6.02 14.55 19.32
N ASP A 221 -5.47 14.55 18.10
CA ASP A 221 -6.14 14.12 16.88
C ASP A 221 -6.13 12.60 16.63
N TYR A 222 -5.60 11.81 17.57
CA TYR A 222 -5.47 10.36 17.42
C TYR A 222 -6.78 9.67 17.02
N GLU A 223 -7.91 9.96 17.68
CA GLU A 223 -9.20 9.30 17.37
C GLU A 223 -9.72 9.66 15.98
N TYR A 224 -9.46 10.88 15.51
CA TYR A 224 -9.73 11.27 14.12
C TYR A 224 -8.91 10.42 13.15
N PHE A 225 -7.59 10.31 13.36
CA PHE A 225 -6.72 9.55 12.47
C PHE A 225 -7.01 8.05 12.51
N LYS A 226 -7.26 7.47 13.69
CA LYS A 226 -7.66 6.07 13.85
C LYS A 226 -8.89 5.75 13.01
N THR A 227 -9.90 6.61 13.06
CA THR A 227 -11.13 6.44 12.26
C THR A 227 -10.86 6.64 10.78
N LYS A 228 -10.26 7.77 10.42
CA LYS A 228 -10.13 8.19 9.01
C LYS A 228 -9.13 7.34 8.23
N LEU A 229 -8.02 6.92 8.83
CA LEU A 229 -6.99 6.13 8.16
C LEU A 229 -7.46 4.69 7.87
N LEU A 230 -8.41 4.15 8.64
CA LEU A 230 -8.99 2.84 8.36
C LEU A 230 -9.68 2.77 6.98
N ASP A 231 -10.24 3.87 6.50
CA ASP A 231 -10.82 3.92 5.14
C ASP A 231 -9.74 3.78 4.07
N TYR A 232 -8.54 4.31 4.32
CA TYR A 232 -7.42 4.14 3.40
C TYR A 232 -6.82 2.73 3.46
N VAL A 233 -6.91 2.03 4.60
CA VAL A 233 -6.63 0.58 4.67
C VAL A 233 -7.63 -0.20 3.82
N LYS A 234 -8.93 0.13 3.90
CA LYS A 234 -9.97 -0.50 3.08
C LYS A 234 -9.77 -0.23 1.58
N SER A 235 -9.26 0.94 1.20
CA SER A 235 -8.96 1.27 -0.21
C SER A 235 -7.63 0.70 -0.73
N GLY A 236 -6.75 0.25 0.17
CA GLY A 236 -5.41 -0.24 -0.15
C GLY A 236 -4.37 0.86 -0.40
N ASP A 237 -4.72 2.13 -0.17
CA ASP A 237 -3.78 3.26 -0.25
C ASP A 237 -2.85 3.32 0.98
N LEU A 238 -3.32 2.84 2.15
CA LEU A 238 -2.54 2.72 3.38
C LEU A 238 -2.29 1.23 3.69
N PRO A 239 -1.04 0.75 3.73
CA PRO A 239 -0.74 -0.61 4.16
C PRO A 239 -1.23 -0.86 5.60
N PRO A 240 -1.79 -2.04 5.91
CA PRO A 240 -2.25 -2.37 7.26
C PRO A 240 -1.16 -2.20 8.32
N ARG A 241 0.10 -2.49 7.96
CA ARG A 241 1.24 -2.37 8.87
C ARG A 241 1.44 -0.93 9.36
N ASP A 242 1.37 0.03 8.46
CA ASP A 242 1.59 1.45 8.79
C ASP A 242 0.47 1.99 9.69
N TYR A 243 -0.78 1.58 9.42
CA TYR A 243 -1.92 1.89 10.28
C TYR A 243 -1.74 1.35 11.71
N VAL A 244 -1.40 0.06 11.86
CA VAL A 244 -1.30 -0.53 13.20
C VAL A 244 -0.13 -0.01 14.02
N GLU A 245 0.91 0.51 13.39
CA GLU A 245 2.06 1.08 14.12
C GLU A 245 1.69 2.38 14.84
N MET A 246 0.78 3.18 14.27
CA MET A 246 0.16 4.32 14.99
C MET A 246 -0.69 3.84 16.17
N ILE A 247 -1.56 2.85 15.95
CA ILE A 247 -2.45 2.33 17.02
C ILE A 247 -1.63 1.75 18.17
N GLU A 248 -0.63 0.94 17.86
CA GLU A 248 0.20 0.27 18.85
C GLU A 248 1.15 1.23 19.56
N ARG A 249 1.58 2.31 18.90
CA ARG A 249 2.26 3.40 19.60
C ARG A 249 1.36 4.06 20.62
N HIS A 250 0.11 4.37 20.25
CA HIS A 250 -0.82 5.01 21.17
C HIS A 250 -1.07 4.12 22.39
N VAL A 251 -1.28 2.82 22.16
CA VAL A 251 -1.40 1.82 23.21
C VAL A 251 -0.16 1.81 24.11
N GLN A 252 1.05 1.80 23.54
CA GLN A 252 2.30 1.80 24.29
C GLN A 252 2.46 3.05 25.16
N VAL A 253 2.23 4.23 24.59
CA VAL A 253 2.40 5.53 25.28
C VAL A 253 1.40 5.69 26.43
N ASN A 254 0.20 5.10 26.29
CA ASN A 254 -0.85 5.17 27.30
C ASN A 254 -0.94 3.92 28.19
N HIS A 255 0.05 3.02 28.14
CA HIS A 255 0.10 1.79 28.94
C HIS A 255 -1.17 0.91 28.83
N LEU A 256 -1.77 0.85 27.64
CA LEU A 256 -2.98 0.07 27.37
C LEU A 256 -2.63 -1.36 26.94
N LYS A 257 -3.66 -2.22 26.85
CA LYS A 257 -3.52 -3.58 26.31
C LYS A 257 -3.30 -3.56 24.79
N PRO A 258 -2.32 -4.32 24.26
CA PRO A 258 -2.08 -4.45 22.82
C PRO A 258 -3.27 -4.99 22.03
N VAL A 259 -3.49 -4.40 20.85
CA VAL A 259 -4.65 -4.71 19.98
C VAL A 259 -4.24 -5.65 18.86
N TYR A 260 -3.05 -5.42 18.31
CA TYR A 260 -2.47 -6.13 17.18
C TYR A 260 -1.13 -6.80 17.54
N GLY A 261 -0.53 -6.50 18.70
CA GLY A 261 0.69 -7.15 19.17
C GLY A 261 1.90 -6.87 18.26
N VAL A 262 2.07 -5.61 17.87
CA VAL A 262 3.17 -5.15 17.00
C VAL A 262 4.36 -4.68 17.80
N LYS A 263 4.11 -3.99 18.93
CA LYS A 263 5.13 -3.41 19.81
C LYS A 263 5.37 -4.21 21.10
N SER A 264 4.56 -5.24 21.36
CA SER A 264 4.66 -6.07 22.55
C SER A 264 5.88 -6.99 22.48
N THR A 265 6.74 -6.90 23.49
CA THR A 265 7.89 -7.80 23.71
C THR A 265 7.59 -8.88 24.74
N ASP A 266 6.55 -8.72 25.56
CA ASP A 266 6.30 -9.59 26.70
C ASP A 266 5.52 -10.85 26.31
N GLU A 267 5.97 -12.00 26.79
CA GLU A 267 5.36 -13.30 26.55
C GLU A 267 3.97 -13.43 27.20
N GLU A 268 3.73 -12.78 28.35
CA GLU A 268 2.40 -12.69 28.99
C GLU A 268 1.36 -11.96 28.13
N ILE A 269 1.77 -10.94 27.37
CA ILE A 269 0.88 -10.18 26.48
C ILE A 269 0.44 -11.01 25.25
N ILE A 270 1.19 -12.06 24.93
CA ILE A 270 0.92 -12.98 23.83
C ILE A 270 -0.11 -14.05 24.23
N GLU A 271 -0.54 -14.17 25.49
CA GLU A 271 -1.54 -15.17 25.90
C GLU A 271 -2.86 -15.04 25.13
N ASP A 272 -3.31 -13.81 24.85
CA ASP A 272 -4.49 -13.55 24.01
C ASP A 272 -4.17 -13.54 22.49
N THR A 273 -3.40 -14.53 22.04
CA THR A 273 -3.11 -14.69 20.60
C THR A 273 -4.36 -14.82 19.74
N VAL A 274 -5.47 -15.31 20.30
CA VAL A 274 -6.72 -15.52 19.58
C VAL A 274 -7.36 -14.18 19.21
N ASN A 275 -7.60 -13.29 20.18
CA ASN A 275 -8.21 -11.99 19.88
C ASN A 275 -7.26 -11.10 19.09
N ILE A 276 -5.96 -11.13 19.38
CA ILE A 276 -4.97 -10.40 18.58
C ILE A 276 -5.01 -10.87 17.13
N ASN A 277 -5.00 -12.17 16.84
CA ASN A 277 -5.07 -12.65 15.46
C ASN A 277 -6.42 -12.34 14.80
N TYR A 278 -7.52 -12.35 15.55
CA TYR A 278 -8.83 -11.91 15.06
C TYR A 278 -8.78 -10.43 14.62
N ASN A 279 -8.31 -9.54 15.48
CA ASN A 279 -8.16 -8.11 15.19
C ASN A 279 -7.24 -7.87 13.98
N ARG A 280 -6.11 -8.57 13.93
CA ARG A 280 -5.17 -8.50 12.79
C ARG A 280 -5.87 -8.87 11.47
N LYS A 281 -6.69 -9.93 11.46
CA LYS A 281 -7.46 -10.34 10.29
C LYS A 281 -8.50 -9.31 9.86
N LEU A 282 -9.13 -8.61 10.81
CA LEU A 282 -10.13 -7.57 10.51
C LEU A 282 -9.56 -6.40 9.70
N ILE A 283 -8.27 -6.13 9.80
CA ILE A 283 -7.59 -5.05 9.05
C ILE A 283 -6.62 -5.58 7.99
N GLY A 284 -6.58 -6.89 7.75
CA GLY A 284 -5.78 -7.50 6.69
C GLY A 284 -4.31 -7.78 7.07
N LEU A 285 -3.95 -7.77 8.35
CA LEU A 285 -2.60 -8.07 8.80
C LEU A 285 -2.38 -9.57 9.01
N GLN A 286 -1.15 -10.05 8.79
CA GLN A 286 -0.81 -11.48 8.94
C GLN A 286 -1.03 -11.94 10.37
N SER A 287 -1.25 -13.23 10.63
CA SER A 287 -1.18 -13.74 12.01
C SER A 287 0.20 -13.56 12.64
N LEU A 288 0.29 -13.55 13.97
CA LEU A 288 1.56 -13.44 14.69
C LEU A 288 2.57 -14.52 14.27
N LYS A 289 2.09 -15.75 14.05
CA LYS A 289 2.92 -16.89 13.59
C LYS A 289 3.56 -16.61 12.22
N ILE A 290 2.76 -16.16 11.25
CA ILE A 290 3.26 -15.85 9.90
C ILE A 290 4.22 -14.67 9.95
N ARG A 291 3.88 -13.60 10.69
CA ARG A 291 4.75 -12.44 10.88
C ARG A 291 6.12 -12.85 11.41
N ARG A 292 6.17 -13.66 12.47
CA ARG A 292 7.44 -14.13 13.06
C ARG A 292 8.30 -14.87 12.02
N LYS A 293 7.69 -15.68 11.16
CA LYS A 293 8.42 -16.37 10.08
C LYS A 293 8.99 -15.38 9.05
N ILE A 294 8.17 -14.44 8.58
CA ILE A 294 8.60 -13.41 7.62
C ILE A 294 9.77 -12.59 8.20
N THR A 295 9.67 -12.16 9.46
CA THR A 295 10.75 -11.42 10.13
C THR A 295 12.04 -12.23 10.19
N LYS A 296 11.98 -13.52 10.58
CA LYS A 296 13.17 -14.39 10.63
C LYS A 296 13.81 -14.56 9.26
N GLU A 297 13.02 -14.75 8.22
CA GLU A 297 13.51 -14.88 6.84
C GLU A 297 14.17 -13.59 6.34
N PHE A 298 13.53 -12.44 6.60
CA PHE A 298 14.08 -11.13 6.25
C PHE A 298 15.43 -10.88 6.92
N LEU A 299 15.54 -11.13 8.23
CA LEU A 299 16.79 -10.96 8.98
C LEU A 299 17.91 -11.89 8.45
N LYS A 300 17.57 -13.16 8.16
CA LYS A 300 18.53 -14.13 7.60
C LYS A 300 19.01 -13.75 6.20
N ASN A 301 18.16 -13.16 5.38
CA ASN A 301 18.55 -12.72 4.04
C ASN A 301 19.47 -11.49 4.10
N ASN A 302 19.20 -10.56 5.01
CA ASN A 302 20.05 -9.38 5.19
C ASN A 302 21.41 -9.70 5.82
N SER A 303 21.49 -10.71 6.70
CA SER A 303 22.78 -11.14 7.26
C SER A 303 23.68 -11.83 6.23
N LYS A 304 23.13 -12.37 5.14
CA LYS A 304 23.89 -13.01 4.05
C LYS A 304 24.38 -12.03 2.98
N LYS A 305 23.85 -10.80 2.98
CA LYS A 305 24.22 -9.72 2.05
C LYS A 305 25.28 -8.77 2.63
N LYS A 306 25.59 -8.90 3.92
CA LYS A 306 26.75 -8.27 4.56
C LYS A 306 27.93 -9.22 4.49
#